data_AF-A0A1I7MUI6-F1
#
_entry.id   AF-A0A1I7MUI6-F1
#
_cell.length_a   1.000
_cell.length_b   1.000
_cell.length_c   1.000
_cell.angle_alpha   90.00
_cell.angle_beta   90.00
_cell.angle_gamma   90.00
#
_symmetry.space_group_name_H-M   'P 1'
#
loop_
_entity.id
_entity.type
_entity.pdbx_description
1 polymer ?
#
loop_
_entity_poly.entity_id
_entity_poly.type
_entity_poly.pdbx_seq_one_letter_code
_entity_poly.pdbx_strand_id
1 'polypeptide(L)' 'MADDKTKKGKQDRTRIAMSEPYEVQYWKKKFGVTGQGLAGAIRAVGSNNVEKVGAYLKAKRK' A
#
# COMPACT_ATOMS: atom_id res chain seq x y z
N MET A 1 -25.38 -24.73 9.40
CA MET A 1 -24.31 -23.91 10.01
C MET A 1 -24.00 -22.78 9.05
N ALA A 2 -24.17 -21.53 9.50
CA ALA A 2 -24.01 -20.33 8.67
C ALA A 2 -22.53 -20.05 8.42
N ASP A 3 -22.16 -19.91 7.16
CA ASP A 3 -20.81 -19.53 6.72
C ASP A 3 -20.54 -18.09 7.21
N ASP A 4 -19.76 -17.96 8.28
CA ASP A 4 -19.22 -16.68 8.77
C ASP A 4 -18.27 -16.09 7.72
N LYS A 5 -18.85 -15.45 6.70
CA LYS A 5 -18.15 -14.68 5.65
C LYS A 5 -17.52 -13.38 6.18
N THR A 6 -17.49 -13.16 7.49
CA THR A 6 -16.84 -12.02 8.14
C THR A 6 -15.31 -12.13 8.14
N LYS A 7 -14.74 -13.26 7.71
CA LYS A 7 -13.29 -13.43 7.49
C LYS A 7 -12.77 -12.99 6.11
N LYS A 8 -13.62 -12.41 5.25
CA LYS A 8 -13.20 -11.97 3.90
C LYS A 8 -12.71 -10.52 3.90
N GLY A 9 -11.39 -10.34 3.89
CA GLY A 9 -10.75 -9.29 3.08
C GLY A 9 -10.12 -8.09 3.80
N LYS A 10 -10.10 -8.04 5.14
CA LYS A 10 -9.57 -6.93 5.94
C LYS A 10 -8.39 -7.28 6.87
N GLN A 11 -7.84 -8.49 6.79
CA GLN A 11 -6.63 -8.81 7.56
C GLN A 11 -5.45 -8.06 6.93
N ASP A 12 -5.08 -6.97 7.58
CA ASP A 12 -3.90 -6.13 7.37
C ASP A 12 -3.18 -6.33 6.04
N ARG A 13 -3.56 -5.53 5.02
CA ARG A 13 -2.72 -5.38 3.84
C ARG A 13 -1.42 -4.69 4.28
N THR A 14 -0.46 -5.50 4.71
CA THR A 14 0.89 -5.09 5.09
C THR A 14 1.74 -4.79 3.88
N ARG A 15 1.35 -5.27 2.69
CA ARG A 15 2.10 -5.10 1.44
C ARG A 15 1.27 -4.45 0.35
N ILE A 16 1.97 -3.76 -0.55
CA ILE A 16 1.44 -3.11 -1.74
C ILE A 16 1.68 -4.06 -2.92
N ALA A 17 0.63 -4.68 -3.43
CA ALA A 17 0.63 -5.45 -4.67
C ALA A 17 0.64 -4.50 -5.86
N MET A 18 1.84 -4.25 -6.38
CA MET A 18 2.03 -3.42 -7.58
C MET A 18 1.54 -4.11 -8.87
N SER A 19 1.37 -5.44 -8.84
CA SER A 19 0.82 -6.21 -9.94
C SER A 19 -0.67 -5.95 -10.18
N GLU A 20 -1.37 -5.42 -9.18
CA GLU A 20 -2.81 -5.21 -9.21
C GLU A 20 -3.12 -3.71 -9.36
N PRO A 21 -3.62 -3.26 -10.53
CA PRO A 21 -3.75 -1.82 -10.80
C PRO A 21 -4.74 -1.15 -9.84
N TYR A 22 -5.80 -1.84 -9.42
CA TYR A 22 -6.77 -1.33 -8.46
C TYR A 22 -6.16 -1.13 -7.06
N GLU A 23 -5.21 -1.99 -6.66
CA GLU A 23 -4.52 -1.88 -5.38
C GLU A 23 -3.53 -0.71 -5.40
N VAL A 24 -2.78 -0.53 -6.50
CA VAL A 24 -1.94 0.65 -6.71
C VAL A 24 -2.76 1.93 -6.61
N GLN A 25 -3.93 1.99 -7.26
CA GLN A 25 -4.82 3.17 -7.17
C GLN A 25 -5.33 3.42 -5.75
N TYR A 26 -5.68 2.36 -5.00
CA TYR A 26 -6.06 2.46 -3.60
C TYR A 26 -4.93 3.08 -2.75
N TRP A 27 -3.71 2.57 -2.87
CA TRP A 27 -2.57 3.07 -2.10
C TRP A 27 -2.12 4.47 -2.51
N LYS A 28 -2.17 4.80 -3.81
CA LYS A 28 -1.95 6.17 -4.29
C LYS A 28 -2.89 7.15 -3.61
N LYS A 29 -4.19 6.84 -3.56
CA LYS A 29 -5.18 7.67 -2.88
C LYS A 29 -4.93 7.73 -1.37
N LYS A 30 -4.64 6.59 -0.73
CA LYS A 30 -4.41 6.50 0.72
C LYS A 30 -3.18 7.29 1.19
N PHE A 31 -2.09 7.27 0.42
CA PHE A 31 -0.88 8.03 0.73
C PHE A 31 -0.90 9.45 0.15
N GLY A 32 -1.85 9.77 -0.72
CA GLY A 32 -1.91 11.06 -1.42
C GLY A 32 -0.73 11.28 -2.37
N VAL A 33 -0.26 10.23 -3.04
CA VAL A 33 0.91 10.27 -3.94
C VAL A 33 0.56 9.85 -5.36
N THR A 34 1.39 10.25 -6.31
CA THR A 34 1.30 9.78 -7.70
C THR A 34 1.78 8.32 -7.81
N GLY A 35 1.47 7.65 -8.92
CA GLY A 35 1.93 6.27 -9.15
C GLY A 35 3.45 6.18 -9.22
N GLN A 36 4.09 7.20 -9.81
CA GLN A 36 5.55 7.34 -9.80
C GLN A 36 6.09 7.56 -8.38
N GLY A 37 5.42 8.37 -7.56
CA GLY A 37 5.80 8.58 -6.16
C GLY A 37 5.74 7.29 -5.34
N LEU A 38 4.67 6.50 -5.51
CA LEU A 38 4.52 5.21 -4.83
C LEU A 38 5.61 4.22 -5.29
N ALA A 39 5.82 4.10 -6.59
CA ALA A 39 6.84 3.20 -7.15
C ALA A 39 8.26 3.61 -6.75
N GLY A 40 8.56 4.91 -6.75
CA GLY A 40 9.83 5.45 -6.30
C GLY A 40 10.07 5.20 -4.81
N ALA A 41 9.03 5.34 -3.98
CA ALA A 41 9.11 5.03 -2.56
C ALA A 41 9.38 3.55 -2.30
N ILE A 42 8.70 2.65 -3.00
CA ILE A 42 8.94 1.19 -2.91
C ILE A 42 10.37 0.84 -3.30
N ARG A 43 10.89 1.44 -4.37
CA ARG A 43 12.30 1.25 -4.80
C ARG A 43 13.29 1.81 -3.79
N ALA A 44 13.06 3.00 -3.25
CA ALA A 44 13.94 3.64 -2.28
C ALA A 44 14.00 2.86 -0.96
N VAL A 45 12.87 2.32 -0.53
CA VAL A 45 12.76 1.46 0.66
C VAL A 45 13.26 0.04 0.40
N GLY A 46 13.27 -0.41 -0.86
CA GLY A 46 13.57 -1.80 -1.23
C GLY A 46 12.53 -2.80 -0.72
N SER A 47 11.31 -2.34 -0.40
CA SER A 47 10.23 -3.20 0.09
C SER A 47 8.88 -2.63 -0.31
N ASN A 48 7.96 -3.51 -0.66
CA ASN A 48 6.55 -3.19 -0.87
C ASN A 48 5.75 -3.13 0.45
N ASN A 49 6.43 -2.99 1.58
CA ASN A 49 5.81 -2.99 2.90
C ASN A 49 5.21 -1.61 3.19
N VAL A 50 3.91 -1.56 3.45
CA VAL A 50 3.09 -0.33 3.55
C VAL A 50 3.64 0.61 4.60
N GLU A 51 4.05 0.08 5.76
CA GLU A 51 4.59 0.88 6.86
C GLU A 51 5.89 1.56 6.46
N LYS A 52 6.82 0.83 5.84
CA LYS A 52 8.10 1.39 5.40
C LYS A 52 7.92 2.42 4.29
N VAL A 53 7.05 2.14 3.32
CA VAL A 53 6.70 3.06 2.23
C VAL A 53 6.05 4.31 2.77
N GLY A 54 5.09 4.18 3.69
CA GLY A 54 4.42 5.29 4.36
C GLY A 54 5.38 6.13 5.18
N ALA A 55 6.28 5.50 5.95
CA ALA A 55 7.32 6.19 6.71
C ALA A 55 8.26 6.99 5.80
N TYR A 56 8.73 6.39 4.70
CA TYR A 56 9.56 7.07 3.71
C TYR A 56 8.84 8.26 3.06
N LEU A 57 7.59 8.06 2.63
CA LEU A 57 6.78 9.12 2.04
C LEU A 57 6.51 10.28 3.03
N LYS A 58 6.30 9.96 4.31
CA LYS A 58 6.14 10.96 5.38
C LYS A 58 7.44 11.72 5.63
N ALA A 59 8.58 11.03 5.65
CA ALA A 59 9.89 11.64 5.84
C ALA A 59 10.26 12.60 4.69
N LYS A 60 9.88 12.26 3.45
CA LYS A 60 10.15 13.09 2.26
C LYS A 60 9.25 14.33 2.13
N ARG A 61 8.19 14.44 2.94
CA ARG A 61 7.22 15.55 2.92
C ARG A 61 7.58 16.68 3.90
N LYS A 62 8.68 16.54 4.64
CA LYS A 62 9.21 17.52 5.59
C LYS A 62 10.34 18.30 4.94
#